data_AF-A0A2V6EGE4-F1
#
_entry.id   AF-A0A2V6EGE4-F1
#
_cell.length_a   1.000
_cell.length_b   1.000
_cell.length_c   1.000
_cell.angle_alpha   90.00
_cell.angle_beta   90.00
_cell.angle_gamma   90.00
#
_symmetry.space_group_name_H-M   'P 1'
#
loop_
_entity.id
_entity.type
_entity.pdbx_description
1 polymer ?
#
loop_
_entity_poly.entity_id
_entity_poly.type
_entity_poly.pdbx_seq_one_letter_code
_entity_poly.pdbx_strand_id
1 'polypeptide(L)' 'MNRTIEANFFPEVAERLKKACILIIDNNRDFTYSAKRALETTGRYVVCEENDASKAHQTAQNIKP' A
#
# COMPACT_ATOMS: atom_id res chain seq x y z
N MET A 1 -10.15 -8.67 49.11
CA MET A 1 -9.23 -9.09 48.02
C MET A 1 -9.63 -8.29 46.80
N ASN A 2 -8.88 -7.24 46.50
CA ASN A 2 -9.29 -6.19 45.58
C ASN A 2 -8.43 -6.38 44.34
N ARG A 3 -8.99 -6.97 43.28
CA ARG A 3 -8.27 -7.14 42.02
C ARG A 3 -8.54 -5.92 41.16
N THR A 4 -7.58 -5.01 41.07
CA THR A 4 -7.60 -3.95 40.07
C THR A 4 -7.34 -4.59 38.71
N ILE A 5 -8.35 -4.59 37.83
CA ILE A 5 -8.18 -5.03 36.45
C ILE A 5 -7.76 -3.80 35.64
N GLU A 6 -6.50 -3.77 35.26
CA GLU A 6 -5.97 -2.76 34.35
C GLU A 6 -6.31 -3.20 32.92
N ALA A 7 -7.24 -2.47 32.29
CA ALA A 7 -7.57 -2.68 30.88
C ALA A 7 -6.52 -1.95 30.03
N ASN A 8 -5.71 -2.70 29.29
CA ASN A 8 -4.84 -2.13 28.27
C ASN A 8 -5.70 -1.69 27.08
N PHE A 9 -6.02 -0.39 27.01
CA PHE A 9 -6.77 0.22 25.91
C PHE A 9 -5.92 0.49 24.66
N PHE A 10 -4.63 0.22 24.73
CA PHE A 10 -3.74 0.31 23.58
C PHE A 10 -3.76 -1.05 22.86
N PRO A 11 -4.17 -1.11 21.58
CA PRO A 11 -4.04 -2.34 20.83
C PRO A 11 -2.56 -2.72 20.81
N GLU A 12 -2.24 -3.86 21.42
CA GLU A 12 -0.94 -4.51 21.33
C GLU A 12 -0.60 -4.60 19.85
N VAL A 13 0.39 -3.80 19.45
CA VAL A 13 1.07 -3.87 18.16
C VAL A 13 0.08 -3.97 17.02
N ALA A 14 -0.34 -2.83 16.48
CA ALA A 14 -0.86 -2.78 15.12
C ALA A 14 -0.02 -3.74 14.29
N GLU A 15 -0.59 -4.90 13.92
CA GLU A 15 0.02 -5.76 12.92
C GLU A 15 0.42 -4.78 11.83
N ARG A 16 1.68 -4.84 11.36
CA ARG A 16 2.05 -4.10 10.16
C ARG A 16 1.08 -4.59 9.08
N LEU A 17 -0.06 -3.92 8.94
CA LEU A 17 -1.11 -4.26 8.01
C LEU A 17 -0.39 -4.29 6.68
N LYS A 18 -0.26 -5.47 6.08
CA LYS A 18 0.40 -5.62 4.78
C LYS A 18 -0.22 -4.59 3.87
N LYS A 19 0.56 -3.58 3.49
CA LYS A 19 0.05 -2.47 2.69
C LYS A 19 -0.35 -3.07 1.35
N ALA A 20 -1.56 -2.76 0.90
CA ALA A 20 -2.01 -3.25 -0.39
C ALA A 20 -1.12 -2.66 -1.49
N CYS A 21 -0.59 -3.52 -2.37
CA CYS A 21 0.20 -3.08 -3.52
C CYS A 21 -0.71 -2.76 -4.70
N ILE A 22 -0.48 -1.62 -5.32
CA ILE A 22 -1.21 -1.16 -6.51
C ILE A 22 -0.21 -0.96 -7.64
N LEU A 23 -0.48 -1.57 -8.79
CA LEU A 23 0.24 -1.33 -10.04
C LEU A 23 -0.65 -0.50 -10.97
N ILE A 24 -0.16 0.66 -11.40
CA ILE A 24 -0.84 1.54 -12.35
C ILE A 24 -0.20 1.36 -13.73
N ILE A 25 -1.02 1.01 -14.72
CA ILE A 25 -0.61 0.85 -16.12
C ILE A 25 -1.45 1.80 -16.95
N ASP A 26 -0.82 2.82 -17.50
CA ASP A 26 -1.44 3.79 -18.39
C ASP A 26 -0.37 4.34 -19.34
N ASN A 27 -0.76 4.82 -20.52
CA ASN A 27 0.17 5.41 -21.49
C ASN A 27 0.43 6.91 -21.22
N ASN A 28 -0.38 7.53 -20.36
CA ASN A 28 -0.21 8.91 -19.93
C ASN A 28 0.63 8.99 -18.65
N ARG A 29 1.88 9.44 -18.82
CA ARG A 29 2.85 9.59 -17.72
C ARG A 29 2.40 10.59 -16.64
N ASP A 30 1.75 11.67 -17.02
CA ASP A 30 1.32 12.70 -16.07
C ASP A 30 0.18 12.17 -15.20
N PHE A 31 -0.71 11.37 -15.79
CA PHE A 31 -1.76 10.67 -15.06
C PHE A 31 -1.19 9.63 -14.10
N THR A 32 -0.31 8.72 -14.57
CA THR A 32 0.27 7.69 -13.70
C THR A 32 1.04 8.29 -12.53
N TYR A 33 1.82 9.34 -12.78
CA TYR A 33 2.55 10.06 -11.73
C TYR A 33 1.61 10.70 -10.70
N SER A 34 0.55 11.38 -11.16
CA SER A 34 -0.42 12.05 -10.28
C SER A 34 -1.20 11.05 -9.43
N ALA A 35 -1.67 9.95 -10.03
CA ALA A 35 -2.38 8.88 -9.35
C ALA A 35 -1.49 8.19 -8.30
N LYS A 36 -0.23 7.93 -8.63
CA LYS A 36 0.76 7.40 -7.69
C LYS A 36 0.93 8.29 -6.48
N ARG A 37 1.17 9.60 -6.69
CA ARG A 37 1.30 10.57 -5.60
C ARG A 37 0.07 10.65 -4.71
N ALA A 38 -1.12 10.63 -5.29
CA ALA A 38 -2.36 10.66 -4.54
C ALA A 38 -2.52 9.43 -3.64
N LEU A 39 -2.21 8.23 -4.16
CA LEU A 39 -2.28 6.98 -3.41
C LEU A 39 -1.19 6.87 -2.33
N GLU A 40 0.05 7.26 -2.63
CA GLU A 40 1.16 7.33 -1.68
C GLU A 40 0.83 8.26 -0.49
N THR A 41 0.19 9.40 -0.76
CA THR A 41 -0.22 10.39 0.26
C THR A 41 -1.15 9.79 1.31
N THR A 42 -1.94 8.77 0.96
CA THR A 42 -2.82 8.10 1.93
C THR A 42 -2.05 7.26 2.95
N GLY A 43 -0.78 6.92 2.67
CA GLY A 43 0.06 6.06 3.50
C GLY A 43 -0.38 4.59 3.59
N ARG A 44 -1.50 4.22 2.94
CA ARG A 44 -2.14 2.90 3.00
C ARG A 44 -1.64 1.92 1.96
N TYR A 45 -1.04 2.41 0.89
CA TYR A 45 -0.68 1.62 -0.28
C TYR A 45 0.82 1.68 -0.58
N VAL A 46 1.33 0.62 -1.20
CA VAL A 46 2.61 0.64 -1.92
C VAL A 46 2.26 0.72 -3.40
N VAL A 47 2.77 1.72 -4.10
CA VAL A 47 2.32 2.03 -5.47
C VAL A 47 3.47 1.95 -6.44
N CYS A 48 3.28 1.19 -7.51
CA CYS A 48 4.19 1.06 -8.62
C CYS A 48 3.50 1.55 -9.90
N GLU A 49 4.29 2.08 -10.82
CA GLU A 49 3.82 2.49 -12.14
C GLU A 49 4.59 1.70 -13.20
N GLU A 50 3.90 1.26 -14.24
CA GLU A 50 4.51 0.64 -15.42
C GLU A 50 3.76 1.12 -16.66
N ASN A 51 4.40 2.02 -17.42
CA ASN A 51 3.79 2.60 -18.62
C ASN A 51 4.05 1.72 -19.87
N ASP A 52 4.96 0.75 -19.80
CA ASP A 52 5.22 -0.19 -20.89
C ASP A 52 4.30 -1.42 -20.75
N ALA A 53 3.31 -1.51 -21.64
CA ALA A 53 2.35 -2.61 -21.67
C ALA A 53 3.03 -3.98 -21.81
N SER A 54 4.20 -4.05 -22.45
CA SER A 54 4.94 -5.31 -22.62
C SER A 54 5.56 -5.77 -21.30
N LYS A 55 5.87 -4.84 -20.39
CA LYS A 55 6.48 -5.10 -19.08
C LYS A 55 5.45 -5.21 -17.96
N ALA A 56 4.26 -4.63 -18.14
CA ALA A 56 3.16 -4.64 -17.17
C ALA A 56 2.91 -6.02 -16.56
N HIS A 57 2.89 -7.08 -17.38
CA HIS A 57 2.67 -8.44 -16.90
C HIS A 57 3.79 -8.92 -15.95
N GLN A 58 5.05 -8.67 -16.34
CA GLN A 58 6.22 -9.04 -15.52
C GLN A 58 6.27 -8.23 -14.23
N THR A 59 5.97 -6.93 -14.30
CA THR A 59 5.93 -6.04 -13.13
C THR A 59 4.83 -6.48 -12.15
N ALA A 60 3.66 -6.89 -12.65
CA ALA A 60 2.58 -7.42 -11.81
C ALA A 60 2.98 -8.71 -11.07
N GLN A 61 3.74 -9.60 -11.71
CA GLN A 61 4.22 -10.83 -11.08
C GLN A 61 5.29 -10.58 -10.00
N ASN A 62 6.07 -9.52 -10.14
CA ASN A 62 7.18 -9.20 -9.24
C ASN A 62 6.77 -8.32 -8.05
N ILE A 63 5.61 -7.68 -8.10
CA ILE A 63 5.08 -6.90 -6.99
C ILE A 63 4.73 -7.81 -5.81
N LYS A 64 5.28 -7.48 -4.64
CA LYS A 64 5.00 -8.16 -3.38
C LYS A 64 4.51 -7.16 -2.31
N PRO A 65 3.53 -7.53 -1.47
CA PRO A 65 3.06 -6.73 -0.34
C PRO A 65 4.08 -6.59 0.79
#